data_AF-A0A939XFZ0-F1
#
_entry.id   AF-A0A939XFZ0-F1
#
_cell.length_a   1.000
_cell.length_b   1.000
_cell.length_c   1.000
_cell.angle_alpha   90.00
_cell.angle_beta   90.00
_cell.angle_gamma   90.00
#
_symmetry.space_group_name_H-M   'P 1'
#
loop_
_entity.id
_entity.type
_entity.pdbx_description
1 polymer ?
#
loop_
_entity_poly.entity_id
_entity_poly.type
_entity_poly.pdbx_seq_one_letter_code
_entity_poly.pdbx_strand_id
1 'polypeptide(L)'
;MNPLKLHTEVETAPLAKRFGSDAKMFAIGSCFAAEIGERMEQSGFDICLNPFGTLYNPASIAAAVQRLADPFPFTEKDVIFSEPLRRYNSFWHHTRFSSTSPEGFLAGANAALQTSCEAFAKADVCLVTLGTAWVFRHLASGQIVANCNKVPAKEFRRERLTVDEAAALLSGMISACPGKEWIFTVSPIRHLADGAYGNSLSKATLLLATEQLVQAFPNVHYFPAFEIMMDELRDYRFYADNMTHPSAQAAELIFMRFMEYAFTAEAVEAAQQARKEYRRRRHRPLWEDTGSDMA
;
A
#
# COMPACT_ATOMS: atom_id res chain seq x y z
N MET A 1 -32.21 -30.61 1.98
CA MET A 1 -31.68 -29.54 1.11
C MET A 1 -30.56 -28.86 1.86
N ASN A 2 -29.40 -28.65 1.23
CA ASN A 2 -28.38 -27.80 1.84
C ASN A 2 -28.94 -26.37 1.95
N PRO A 3 -28.67 -25.64 3.04
CA PRO A 3 -29.11 -24.25 3.17
C PRO A 3 -28.59 -23.41 2.01
N LEU A 4 -29.40 -22.44 1.57
CA LEU A 4 -29.03 -21.51 0.49
C LEU A 4 -27.76 -20.74 0.90
N LYS A 5 -26.66 -20.97 0.20
CA LYS A 5 -25.38 -20.27 0.41
C LYS A 5 -25.40 -18.94 -0.36
N LEU A 6 -25.42 -17.82 0.37
CA LEU A 6 -25.54 -16.46 -0.20
C LEU A 6 -24.19 -15.76 -0.46
N HIS A 7 -23.09 -16.31 0.06
CA HIS A 7 -21.74 -15.81 -0.14
C HIS A 7 -20.76 -16.97 -0.33
N THR A 8 -19.72 -16.75 -1.12
CA THR A 8 -18.59 -17.69 -1.24
C THR A 8 -17.44 -17.10 -0.46
N GLU A 9 -17.17 -17.67 0.71
CA GLU A 9 -15.98 -17.34 1.49
C GLU A 9 -14.72 -17.70 0.68
N VAL A 10 -13.85 -16.71 0.50
CA VAL A 10 -12.49 -16.83 0.01
C VAL A 10 -11.66 -17.39 1.15
N GLU A 11 -11.00 -18.51 0.90
CA GLU A 11 -10.16 -19.15 1.90
C GLU A 11 -8.92 -18.28 2.19
N THR A 12 -8.71 -17.95 3.46
CA THR A 12 -7.52 -17.24 3.95
C THR A 12 -6.84 -18.07 5.02
N ALA A 13 -6.14 -19.13 4.62
CA ALA A 13 -5.36 -19.93 5.56
C ALA A 13 -4.33 -19.01 6.26
N PRO A 14 -4.28 -18.99 7.60
CA PRO A 14 -3.30 -18.18 8.31
C PRO A 14 -1.87 -18.59 7.97
N LEU A 15 -0.94 -17.64 8.07
CA LEU A 15 0.49 -17.93 7.89
C LEU A 15 0.94 -19.04 8.83
N ALA A 16 1.80 -19.93 8.34
CA ALA A 16 2.39 -21.00 9.15
C ALA A 16 3.13 -20.42 10.37
N LYS A 17 3.83 -19.30 10.18
CA LYS A 17 4.43 -18.50 11.24
C LYS A 17 3.78 -17.12 11.26
N ARG A 18 3.01 -16.85 12.31
CA ARG A 18 2.34 -15.56 12.52
C ARG A 18 3.16 -14.63 13.38
N PHE A 19 2.91 -13.33 13.24
CA PHE A 19 3.65 -12.27 13.89
C PHE A 19 3.01 -11.85 15.21
N GLY A 20 3.85 -11.43 16.17
CA GLY A 20 3.43 -10.80 17.41
C GLY A 20 3.10 -9.32 17.24
N SER A 21 2.69 -8.68 18.32
CA SER A 21 2.42 -7.22 18.36
C SER A 21 3.69 -6.36 18.31
N ASP A 22 4.86 -6.95 18.53
CA ASP A 22 6.18 -6.32 18.51
C ASP A 22 6.80 -6.23 17.11
N ALA A 23 6.22 -6.93 16.14
CA ALA A 23 6.70 -6.97 14.76
C ALA A 23 6.79 -5.56 14.15
N LYS A 24 7.95 -5.24 13.57
CA LYS A 24 8.20 -3.99 12.88
C LYS A 24 7.73 -4.08 11.45
N MET A 25 6.70 -3.32 11.13
CA MET A 25 6.01 -3.39 9.87
C MET A 25 6.47 -2.28 8.92
N PHE A 26 6.51 -2.60 7.65
CA PHE A 26 6.71 -1.63 6.58
C PHE A 26 5.67 -1.88 5.50
N ALA A 27 4.90 -0.85 5.11
CA ALA A 27 3.86 -0.97 4.08
C ALA A 27 4.14 -0.02 2.92
N ILE A 28 4.09 -0.57 1.70
CA ILE A 28 4.30 0.18 0.47
C ILE A 28 3.31 -0.27 -0.61
N GLY A 29 2.75 0.67 -1.35
CA GLY A 29 1.88 0.33 -2.47
C GLY A 29 0.75 1.33 -2.71
N SER A 30 -0.34 0.79 -3.27
CA SER A 30 -1.52 1.55 -3.70
C SER A 30 -2.21 2.30 -2.53
N CYS A 31 -3.24 3.09 -2.82
CA CYS A 31 -4.02 3.76 -1.75
C CYS A 31 -4.57 2.76 -0.72
N PHE A 32 -4.82 1.52 -1.14
CA PHE A 32 -5.24 0.46 -0.23
C PHE A 32 -4.17 0.06 0.79
N ALA A 33 -2.87 0.22 0.48
CA ALA A 33 -1.81 0.07 1.48
C ALA A 33 -1.97 1.09 2.61
N ALA A 34 -2.36 2.33 2.28
CA ALA A 34 -2.62 3.35 3.29
C ALA A 34 -3.85 3.02 4.12
N GLU A 35 -4.93 2.57 3.49
CA GLU A 35 -6.17 2.17 4.17
C GLU A 35 -5.92 1.08 5.24
N ILE A 36 -5.10 0.08 4.92
CA ILE A 36 -4.70 -0.99 5.84
C ILE A 36 -3.66 -0.51 6.85
N GLY A 37 -2.63 0.20 6.41
CA GLY A 37 -1.55 0.71 7.27
C GLY A 37 -2.06 1.65 8.35
N GLU A 38 -2.94 2.59 8.02
CA GLU A 38 -3.58 3.49 8.99
C GLU A 38 -4.39 2.70 10.04
N ARG A 39 -5.05 1.61 9.65
CA ARG A 39 -5.74 0.73 10.61
C ARG A 39 -4.79 -0.03 11.51
N MET A 40 -3.62 -0.42 11.00
CA MET A 40 -2.55 -1.00 11.81
C MET A 40 -2.01 0.00 12.83
N GLU A 41 -1.71 1.23 12.42
CA GLU A 41 -1.29 2.32 13.33
C GLU A 41 -2.34 2.56 14.43
N GLN A 42 -3.61 2.63 14.04
CA GLN A 42 -4.74 2.77 14.96
C GLN A 42 -4.88 1.60 15.94
N SER A 43 -4.34 0.44 15.58
CA SER A 43 -4.34 -0.78 16.37
C SER A 43 -3.04 -0.97 17.16
N GLY A 44 -2.16 0.03 17.19
CA GLY A 44 -0.96 0.04 18.02
C GLY A 44 0.26 -0.67 17.41
N PHE A 45 0.23 -1.05 16.14
CA PHE A 45 1.40 -1.61 15.46
C PHE A 45 2.43 -0.53 15.13
N ASP A 46 3.70 -0.90 15.21
CA ASP A 46 4.82 -0.09 14.71
C ASP A 46 4.96 -0.31 13.21
N ILE A 47 4.46 0.65 12.41
CA ILE A 47 4.41 0.56 10.96
C ILE A 47 4.90 1.86 10.31
N CYS A 48 5.76 1.72 9.29
CA CYS A 48 6.09 2.82 8.38
C CYS A 48 5.30 2.66 7.07
N LEU A 49 4.56 3.70 6.67
CA LEU A 49 3.62 3.65 5.56
C LEU A 49 3.99 4.58 4.40
N ASN A 50 4.18 4.00 3.21
CA ASN A 50 4.31 4.70 1.92
C ASN A 50 5.28 5.89 1.99
N PRO A 51 6.59 5.66 2.18
CA PRO A 51 7.56 6.73 2.43
C PRO A 51 7.69 7.75 1.28
N PHE A 52 7.43 7.31 0.04
CA PHE A 52 7.39 8.17 -1.15
C PHE A 52 5.96 8.51 -1.59
N GLY A 53 4.97 8.13 -0.77
CA GLY A 53 3.55 8.21 -1.11
C GLY A 53 3.06 7.00 -1.87
N THR A 54 1.86 7.10 -2.43
CA THR A 54 1.20 5.98 -3.08
C THR A 54 1.93 5.54 -4.35
N LEU A 55 2.28 4.25 -4.42
CA LEU A 55 2.94 3.61 -5.56
C LEU A 55 2.09 2.44 -6.05
N TYR A 56 1.73 2.39 -7.33
CA TYR A 56 0.75 1.39 -7.78
C TYR A 56 1.37 0.18 -8.49
N ASN A 57 2.51 0.34 -9.15
CA ASN A 57 3.02 -0.67 -10.06
C ASN A 57 4.31 -1.33 -9.53
N PRO A 58 4.60 -2.58 -9.96
CA PRO A 58 5.80 -3.31 -9.55
C PRO A 58 7.10 -2.54 -9.72
N ALA A 59 7.29 -1.85 -10.86
CA ALA A 59 8.54 -1.15 -11.17
C ALA A 59 8.81 0.00 -10.20
N SER A 60 7.80 0.83 -9.92
CA SER A 60 7.94 1.96 -8.99
C SER A 60 8.16 1.49 -7.55
N ILE A 61 7.50 0.41 -7.12
CA ILE A 61 7.69 -0.18 -5.80
C ILE A 61 9.09 -0.77 -5.67
N ALA A 62 9.54 -1.56 -6.64
CA ALA A 62 10.88 -2.16 -6.64
C ALA A 62 11.98 -1.08 -6.59
N ALA A 63 11.85 -0.02 -7.40
CA ALA A 63 12.80 1.08 -7.40
C ALA A 63 12.82 1.86 -6.07
N ALA A 64 11.65 2.05 -5.45
CA ALA A 64 11.54 2.69 -4.14
C ALA A 64 12.21 1.86 -3.04
N VAL A 65 11.94 0.55 -3.00
CA VAL A 65 12.56 -0.37 -2.03
C VAL A 65 14.06 -0.46 -2.24
N GLN A 66 14.53 -0.53 -3.49
CA GLN A 66 15.96 -0.51 -3.80
C GLN A 66 16.64 0.75 -3.26
N ARG A 67 16.01 1.92 -3.39
CA ARG A 67 16.52 3.18 -2.83
C ARG A 67 16.49 3.22 -1.29
N LEU A 68 15.63 2.44 -0.63
CA LEU A 68 15.66 2.30 0.83
C LEU A 68 16.76 1.34 1.30
N ALA A 69 17.03 0.29 0.51
CA ALA A 69 18.05 -0.71 0.81
C ALA A 69 19.47 -0.20 0.55
N ASP A 70 19.66 0.58 -0.52
CA ASP A 70 20.91 1.25 -0.87
C ASP A 70 20.65 2.77 -0.99
N PRO A 71 20.70 3.50 0.14
CA PRO A 71 20.24 4.87 0.20
C PRO A 71 21.19 5.83 -0.50
N PHE A 72 20.65 6.55 -1.48
CA PHE A 72 21.28 7.72 -2.07
C PHE A 72 20.31 8.91 -2.06
N PRO A 73 20.80 10.11 -1.72
CA PRO A 73 19.94 11.27 -1.54
C PRO A 73 19.35 11.75 -2.86
N PHE A 74 18.15 12.33 -2.78
CA PHE A 74 17.58 13.13 -3.86
C PHE A 74 18.41 14.40 -4.06
N THR A 75 18.66 14.71 -5.32
CA THR A 75 19.46 15.88 -5.74
C THR A 75 18.63 16.79 -6.65
N GLU A 76 19.18 17.96 -7.01
CA GLU A 76 18.55 18.88 -7.96
C GLU A 76 18.14 18.20 -9.29
N LYS A 77 18.85 17.14 -9.70
CA LYS A 77 18.54 16.36 -10.91
C LYS A 77 17.23 15.57 -10.81
N ASP A 78 16.79 15.26 -9.59
CA ASP A 78 15.52 14.56 -9.34
C ASP A 78 14.34 15.54 -9.31
N VAL A 79 14.60 16.85 -9.22
CA VAL A 79 13.56 17.86 -9.05
C VAL A 79 12.88 18.15 -10.38
N ILE A 80 11.56 18.07 -10.38
CA ILE A 80 10.70 18.45 -11.49
C ILE A 80 9.79 19.60 -11.04
N PHE A 81 9.47 20.49 -11.99
CA PHE A 81 8.46 21.51 -11.79
C PHE A 81 7.17 21.10 -12.49
N SER A 82 6.07 21.08 -11.74
CA SER A 82 4.73 20.86 -12.30
C SER A 82 4.07 22.21 -12.55
N GLU A 83 4.05 22.66 -13.81
CA GLU A 83 3.42 23.92 -14.20
C GLU A 83 1.95 24.00 -13.73
N PRO A 84 1.10 22.95 -13.92
CA PRO A 84 -0.30 23.03 -13.49
C PRO A 84 -0.49 23.08 -11.97
N LEU A 85 0.47 22.58 -11.19
CA LEU A 85 0.43 22.64 -9.73
C LEU A 85 1.19 23.85 -9.17
N ARG A 86 2.02 24.50 -9.99
CA ARG A 86 2.98 25.54 -9.60
C ARG A 86 3.83 25.12 -8.39
N ARG A 87 4.31 23.87 -8.41
CA ARG A 87 5.06 23.26 -7.31
C ARG A 87 6.20 22.37 -7.82
N TYR A 88 7.19 22.18 -6.96
CA TYR A 88 8.34 21.31 -7.15
C TYR A 88 8.09 19.94 -6.52
N ASN A 89 8.47 18.88 -7.23
CA ASN A 89 8.38 17.50 -6.76
C ASN A 89 9.47 16.64 -7.46
N SER A 90 9.29 15.33 -7.55
CA SER A 90 10.08 14.40 -8.36
C SER A 90 9.18 13.30 -8.93
N PHE A 91 9.66 12.60 -9.95
CA PHE A 91 8.97 11.43 -10.50
C PHE A 91 8.91 10.22 -9.56
N TRP A 92 9.57 10.29 -8.40
CA TRP A 92 9.60 9.24 -7.38
C TRP A 92 8.49 9.37 -6.34
N HIS A 93 7.93 10.57 -6.20
CA HIS A 93 7.05 10.90 -5.09
C HIS A 93 5.63 11.21 -5.55
N HIS A 94 4.67 10.93 -4.67
CA HIS A 94 3.30 11.38 -4.80
C HIS A 94 3.22 12.91 -4.71
N THR A 95 2.17 13.50 -5.29
CA THR A 95 1.93 14.96 -5.29
C THR A 95 1.81 15.58 -3.89
N ARG A 96 1.63 14.76 -2.84
CA ARG A 96 1.58 15.22 -1.44
C ARG A 96 2.92 15.73 -0.92
N PHE A 97 4.03 15.34 -1.56
CA PHE A 97 5.38 15.79 -1.21
C PHE A 97 5.76 17.11 -1.91
N SER A 98 4.88 17.67 -2.73
CA SER A 98 5.16 18.85 -3.52
C SER A 98 5.42 20.09 -2.65
N SER A 99 6.52 20.79 -2.92
CA SER A 99 6.89 22.05 -2.25
C SER A 99 6.72 23.27 -3.17
N THR A 100 6.71 24.47 -2.58
CA THR A 100 6.74 25.74 -3.32
C THR A 100 8.14 26.17 -3.74
N SER A 101 9.20 25.52 -3.22
CA SER A 101 10.59 25.72 -3.63
C SER A 101 11.32 24.39 -3.84
N PRO A 102 12.31 24.34 -4.75
CA PRO A 102 13.08 23.12 -4.99
C PRO A 102 13.90 22.70 -3.76
N GLU A 103 14.46 23.65 -3.01
CA GLU A 103 15.22 23.39 -1.78
C GLU A 103 14.31 22.81 -0.69
N GLY A 104 13.10 23.36 -0.55
CA GLY A 104 12.12 22.86 0.42
C GLY A 104 11.65 21.45 0.06
N PHE A 105 11.49 21.16 -1.24
CA PHE A 105 11.19 19.81 -1.69
C PHE A 105 12.34 18.85 -1.35
N LEU A 106 13.59 19.19 -1.70
CA LEU A 106 14.75 18.33 -1.45
C LEU A 106 14.98 18.07 0.03
N ALA A 107 14.84 19.10 0.88
CA ALA A 107 14.94 18.94 2.33
C ALA A 107 13.88 17.97 2.86
N GLY A 108 12.62 18.15 2.46
CA GLY A 108 11.52 17.26 2.88
C GLY A 108 11.67 15.83 2.36
N ALA A 109 12.04 15.67 1.08
CA ALA A 109 12.25 14.37 0.46
C ALA A 109 13.40 13.59 1.10
N ASN A 110 14.52 14.24 1.38
CA ASN A 110 15.67 13.60 2.01
C ASN A 110 15.45 13.31 3.50
N ALA A 111 14.74 14.18 4.22
CA ALA A 111 14.34 13.89 5.60
C ALA A 111 13.39 12.69 5.68
N ALA A 112 12.42 12.61 4.77
CA ALA A 112 11.53 11.45 4.65
C ALA A 112 12.31 10.19 4.29
N LEU A 113 13.24 10.27 3.33
CA LEU A 113 14.10 9.15 2.94
C LEU A 113 14.90 8.63 4.14
N GLN A 114 15.57 9.50 4.89
CA GLN A 114 16.36 9.10 6.06
C GLN A 114 15.54 8.30 7.07
N THR A 115 14.42 8.86 7.53
CA THR A 115 13.52 8.19 8.50
C THR A 115 13.00 6.86 7.96
N SER A 116 12.71 6.81 6.65
CA SER A 116 12.17 5.62 5.99
C SER A 116 13.22 4.52 5.82
N CYS A 117 14.48 4.88 5.57
CA CYS A 117 15.59 3.92 5.54
C CYS A 117 15.80 3.28 6.91
N GLU A 118 15.75 4.07 7.98
CA GLU A 118 15.87 3.55 9.35
C GLU A 118 14.72 2.60 9.71
N ALA A 119 13.49 2.96 9.35
CA ALA A 119 12.32 2.09 9.55
C ALA A 119 12.40 0.83 8.70
N PHE A 120 12.75 0.95 7.41
CA PHE A 120 12.88 -0.18 6.50
C PHE A 120 13.97 -1.15 6.94
N ALA A 121 15.12 -0.65 7.40
CA ALA A 121 16.21 -1.49 7.91
C ALA A 121 15.76 -2.37 9.08
N LYS A 122 14.97 -1.80 10.01
CA LYS A 122 14.44 -2.49 11.20
C LYS A 122 13.20 -3.35 10.93
N ALA A 123 12.58 -3.21 9.76
CA ALA A 123 11.34 -3.92 9.45
C ALA A 123 11.55 -5.44 9.36
N ASP A 124 10.73 -6.18 10.10
CA ASP A 124 10.63 -7.64 10.05
C ASP A 124 9.74 -8.08 8.89
N VAL A 125 8.65 -7.33 8.65
CA VAL A 125 7.61 -7.68 7.69
C VAL A 125 7.31 -6.52 6.75
N CYS A 126 7.32 -6.79 5.45
CA CYS A 126 7.03 -5.85 4.38
C CYS A 126 5.71 -6.21 3.69
N LEU A 127 4.68 -5.37 3.87
CA LEU A 127 3.40 -5.46 3.17
C LEU A 127 3.46 -4.69 1.85
N VAL A 128 3.31 -5.38 0.73
CA VAL A 128 3.38 -4.82 -0.62
C VAL A 128 2.01 -4.92 -1.30
N THR A 129 1.36 -3.78 -1.53
CA THR A 129 0.02 -3.72 -2.15
C THR A 129 0.10 -3.26 -3.60
N LEU A 130 0.00 -4.19 -4.55
CA LEU A 130 0.08 -3.93 -5.98
C LEU A 130 -1.26 -3.38 -6.52
N GLY A 131 -1.23 -2.21 -7.15
CA GLY A 131 -2.40 -1.53 -7.70
C GLY A 131 -2.66 -1.86 -9.17
N THR A 132 -1.66 -1.70 -10.03
CA THR A 132 -1.79 -1.86 -11.49
C THR A 132 -0.48 -2.36 -12.13
N ALA A 133 -0.58 -3.11 -13.22
CA ALA A 133 0.54 -3.49 -14.06
C ALA A 133 0.88 -2.40 -15.10
N TRP A 134 0.07 -1.35 -15.19
CA TRP A 134 0.36 -0.20 -16.04
C TRP A 134 1.45 0.68 -15.43
N VAL A 135 2.40 1.04 -16.26
CA VAL A 135 3.49 1.97 -15.95
C VAL A 135 3.47 3.15 -16.90
N PHE A 136 4.09 4.24 -16.47
CA PHE A 136 4.33 5.42 -17.29
C PHE A 136 5.84 5.61 -17.42
N ARG A 137 6.34 5.54 -18.64
CA ARG A 137 7.74 5.78 -18.95
C ARG A 137 7.91 7.21 -19.42
N HIS A 138 8.70 7.99 -18.70
CA HIS A 138 9.07 9.33 -19.13
C HIS A 138 9.98 9.24 -20.36
N LEU A 139 9.57 9.87 -21.45
CA LEU A 139 10.21 9.71 -22.76
C LEU A 139 11.64 10.25 -22.80
N ALA A 140 11.90 11.38 -22.12
CA ALA A 140 13.20 12.02 -22.18
C ALA A 140 14.26 11.28 -21.34
N SER A 141 13.90 10.74 -20.17
CA SER A 141 14.85 10.01 -19.30
C SER A 141 14.81 8.49 -19.47
N GLY A 142 13.78 7.95 -20.13
CA GLY A 142 13.54 6.51 -20.21
C GLY A 142 13.08 5.86 -18.91
N GLN A 143 12.98 6.62 -17.82
CA GLN A 143 12.63 6.14 -16.48
C GLN A 143 11.14 5.78 -16.39
N ILE A 144 10.81 4.67 -15.73
CA ILE A 144 9.44 4.43 -15.24
C ILE A 144 9.19 5.28 -14.00
N VAL A 145 8.18 6.14 -14.06
CA VAL A 145 7.87 7.10 -12.99
C VAL A 145 6.81 6.56 -12.04
N ALA A 146 6.94 6.89 -10.75
CA ALA A 146 5.94 6.59 -9.74
C ALA A 146 4.68 7.45 -9.89
N ASN A 147 4.87 8.72 -10.26
CA ASN A 147 3.78 9.67 -10.44
C ASN A 147 4.13 10.66 -11.56
N CYS A 148 3.20 10.90 -12.49
CA CYS A 148 3.39 11.88 -13.56
C CYS A 148 3.31 13.34 -13.06
N ASN A 149 2.87 13.57 -11.82
CA ASN A 149 2.82 14.89 -11.16
C ASN A 149 2.10 15.99 -11.96
N LYS A 150 1.07 15.60 -12.73
CA LYS A 150 0.34 16.48 -13.68
C LYS A 150 1.22 17.13 -14.76
N VAL A 151 2.41 16.60 -15.02
CA VAL A 151 3.21 16.93 -16.20
C VAL A 151 2.45 16.45 -17.46
N PRO A 152 2.54 17.17 -18.61
CA PRO A 152 1.80 16.83 -19.82
C PRO A 152 1.91 15.35 -20.22
N ALA A 153 0.77 14.72 -20.51
CA ALA A 153 0.71 13.28 -20.82
C ALA A 153 1.56 12.87 -22.03
N LYS A 154 1.81 13.79 -22.98
CA LYS A 154 2.66 13.58 -24.15
C LYS A 154 4.13 13.28 -23.81
N GLU A 155 4.57 13.59 -22.59
CA GLU A 155 5.92 13.31 -22.12
C GLU A 155 6.08 11.87 -21.61
N PHE A 156 4.99 11.10 -21.58
CA PHE A 156 4.99 9.74 -21.07
C PHE A 156 4.46 8.77 -22.12
N ARG A 157 5.09 7.60 -22.17
CA ARG A 157 4.53 6.41 -22.79
C ARG A 157 3.88 5.57 -21.72
N ARG A 158 2.59 5.26 -21.90
CA ARG A 158 1.88 4.30 -21.06
C ARG A 158 2.05 2.90 -21.64
N GLU A 159 2.51 1.96 -20.82
CA GLU A 159 2.71 0.56 -21.21
C GLU A 159 2.33 -0.35 -20.05
N ARG A 160 1.96 -1.60 -20.35
CA ARG A 160 1.60 -2.59 -19.34
C ARG A 160 2.73 -3.60 -19.23
N LEU A 161 3.24 -3.80 -18.02
CA LEU A 161 4.22 -4.84 -17.75
C LEU A 161 3.63 -6.20 -18.11
N THR A 162 4.47 -7.08 -18.64
CA THR A 162 4.21 -8.51 -18.72
C THR A 162 4.31 -9.15 -17.33
N VAL A 163 3.85 -10.39 -17.22
CA VAL A 163 3.98 -11.18 -15.98
C VAL A 163 5.45 -11.32 -15.60
N ASP A 164 6.30 -11.71 -16.56
CA ASP A 164 7.72 -11.97 -16.31
C ASP A 164 8.50 -10.69 -15.95
N GLU A 165 8.20 -9.56 -16.60
CA GLU A 165 8.80 -8.27 -16.21
C GLU A 165 8.44 -7.88 -14.78
N ALA A 166 7.16 -8.01 -14.40
CA ALA A 166 6.71 -7.72 -13.04
C ALA A 166 7.35 -8.66 -12.01
N ALA A 167 7.38 -9.96 -12.28
CA ALA A 167 7.99 -10.94 -11.41
C ALA A 167 9.51 -10.73 -11.27
N ALA A 168 10.22 -10.43 -12.36
CA ALA A 168 11.65 -10.16 -12.34
C ALA A 168 12.01 -8.93 -11.49
N LEU A 169 11.26 -7.83 -11.65
CA LEU A 169 11.46 -6.60 -10.86
C LEU A 169 11.28 -6.86 -9.36
N LEU A 170 10.21 -7.57 -8.99
CA LEU A 170 9.90 -7.85 -7.59
C LEU A 170 10.86 -8.91 -7.00
N SER A 171 11.27 -9.91 -7.78
CA SER A 171 12.27 -10.90 -7.36
C SER A 171 13.62 -10.25 -7.07
N GLY A 172 14.05 -9.31 -7.91
CA GLY A 172 15.27 -8.54 -7.69
C GLY A 172 15.20 -7.72 -6.40
N MET A 173 14.05 -7.06 -6.16
CA MET A 173 13.78 -6.32 -4.93
C MET A 173 13.88 -7.21 -3.68
N ILE A 174 13.22 -8.38 -3.69
CA ILE A 174 13.24 -9.34 -2.57
C ILE A 174 14.67 -9.84 -2.31
N SER A 175 15.38 -10.22 -3.37
CA SER A 175 16.74 -10.78 -3.27
C SER A 175 17.75 -9.77 -2.73
N ALA A 176 17.57 -8.48 -3.02
CA ALA A 176 18.40 -7.41 -2.51
C ALA A 176 18.17 -7.10 -1.02
N CYS A 177 17.07 -7.60 -0.43
CA CYS A 177 16.64 -7.28 0.93
C CYS A 177 16.44 -8.55 1.77
N PRO A 178 17.51 -9.30 2.07
CA PRO A 178 17.41 -10.55 2.83
C PRO A 178 16.96 -10.30 4.28
N GLY A 179 16.38 -11.33 4.90
CA GLY A 179 15.99 -11.30 6.31
C GLY A 179 14.63 -10.64 6.60
N LYS A 180 13.84 -10.34 5.57
CA LYS A 180 12.48 -9.78 5.68
C LYS A 180 11.44 -10.79 5.24
N GLU A 181 10.30 -10.82 5.91
CA GLU A 181 9.09 -11.51 5.44
C GLU A 181 8.31 -10.57 4.52
N TRP A 182 7.88 -11.06 3.37
CA TRP A 182 7.15 -10.26 2.38
C TRP A 182 5.72 -10.77 2.26
N ILE A 183 4.75 -9.89 2.50
CA ILE A 183 3.34 -10.19 2.24
C ILE A 183 2.91 -9.35 1.05
N PHE A 184 2.65 -10.00 -0.08
CA PHE A 184 2.08 -9.36 -1.24
C PHE A 184 0.57 -9.42 -1.20
N THR A 185 -0.08 -8.39 -1.73
CA THR A 185 -1.51 -8.39 -1.96
C THR A 185 -1.83 -7.58 -3.20
N VAL A 186 -2.84 -8.00 -3.97
CA VAL A 186 -3.37 -7.21 -5.07
C VAL A 186 -4.46 -6.30 -4.53
N SER A 187 -4.37 -5.01 -4.84
CA SER A 187 -5.31 -4.01 -4.36
C SER A 187 -6.75 -4.31 -4.85
N PRO A 188 -7.75 -4.27 -3.96
CA PRO A 188 -9.16 -4.40 -4.33
C PRO A 188 -9.72 -3.18 -5.08
N ILE A 189 -8.96 -2.06 -5.14
CA ILE A 189 -9.39 -0.86 -5.86
C ILE A 189 -9.42 -1.13 -7.36
N ARG A 190 -10.55 -0.80 -7.99
CA ARG A 190 -10.76 -0.92 -9.44
C ARG A 190 -10.15 0.25 -10.19
N HIS A 191 -9.26 -0.03 -11.14
CA HIS A 191 -8.69 0.96 -12.06
C HIS A 191 -9.43 0.95 -13.40
N LEU A 192 -10.53 1.70 -13.49
CA LEU A 192 -11.46 1.64 -14.63
C LEU A 192 -11.09 2.56 -15.81
N ALA A 193 -9.87 3.12 -15.84
CA ALA A 193 -9.41 3.97 -16.94
C ALA A 193 -9.47 3.27 -18.31
N ASP A 194 -9.27 1.94 -18.34
CA ASP A 194 -9.41 1.10 -19.55
C ASP A 194 -10.64 0.16 -19.46
N GLY A 195 -11.63 0.56 -18.65
CA GLY A 195 -12.80 -0.25 -18.34
C GLY A 195 -12.49 -1.47 -17.48
N ALA A 196 -13.53 -2.26 -17.22
CA ALA A 196 -13.43 -3.45 -16.37
C ALA A 196 -12.51 -4.53 -16.98
N TYR A 197 -12.52 -4.69 -18.31
CA TYR A 197 -11.66 -5.64 -19.00
C TYR A 197 -10.17 -5.32 -18.81
N GLY A 198 -9.76 -4.06 -19.02
CA GLY A 198 -8.38 -3.63 -18.81
C GLY A 198 -7.93 -3.74 -17.35
N ASN A 199 -8.83 -3.42 -16.40
CA ASN A 199 -8.58 -3.66 -14.98
C ASN A 199 -8.34 -5.15 -14.70
N SER A 200 -9.21 -6.05 -15.16
CA SER A 200 -9.07 -7.49 -14.93
C SER A 200 -7.77 -8.03 -15.51
N LEU A 201 -7.42 -7.63 -16.73
CA LEU A 201 -6.15 -8.00 -17.35
C LEU A 201 -4.95 -7.50 -16.53
N SER A 202 -5.00 -6.27 -16.03
CA SER A 202 -3.95 -5.72 -15.16
C SER A 202 -3.84 -6.47 -13.83
N LYS A 203 -4.97 -6.80 -13.18
CA LYS A 203 -4.97 -7.53 -11.91
C LYS A 203 -4.47 -8.96 -12.10
N ALA A 204 -4.90 -9.63 -13.17
CA ALA A 204 -4.42 -10.96 -13.55
C ALA A 204 -2.89 -10.99 -13.74
N THR A 205 -2.31 -9.98 -14.40
CA THR A 205 -0.85 -9.86 -14.52
C THR A 205 -0.16 -9.81 -13.16
N LEU A 206 -0.69 -9.02 -12.22
CA LEU A 206 -0.11 -8.90 -10.88
C LEU A 206 -0.26 -10.17 -10.05
N LEU A 207 -1.41 -10.85 -10.15
CA LEU A 207 -1.67 -12.14 -9.49
C LEU A 207 -0.67 -13.20 -9.98
N LEU A 208 -0.53 -13.36 -11.30
CA LEU A 208 0.39 -14.33 -11.88
C LEU A 208 1.85 -14.01 -11.53
N ALA A 209 2.23 -12.74 -11.54
CA ALA A 209 3.57 -12.34 -11.12
C ALA A 209 3.81 -12.65 -9.64
N THR A 210 2.82 -12.41 -8.78
CA THR A 210 2.90 -12.68 -7.34
C THR A 210 3.00 -14.18 -7.06
N GLU A 211 2.25 -15.00 -7.79
CA GLU A 211 2.33 -16.46 -7.71
C GLU A 211 3.74 -16.96 -8.02
N GLN A 212 4.40 -16.42 -9.06
CA GLN A 212 5.80 -16.77 -9.34
C GLN A 212 6.73 -16.44 -8.15
N LEU A 213 6.48 -15.34 -7.43
CA LEU A 213 7.28 -14.97 -6.25
C LEU A 213 7.04 -15.92 -5.08
N VAL A 214 5.79 -16.25 -4.79
CA VAL A 214 5.42 -17.18 -3.69
C VAL A 214 6.03 -18.56 -3.93
N GLN A 215 6.06 -19.03 -5.18
CA GLN A 215 6.71 -20.29 -5.53
C GLN A 215 8.23 -20.24 -5.45
N ALA A 216 8.84 -19.08 -5.77
CA ALA A 216 10.29 -18.92 -5.82
C ALA A 216 10.94 -18.64 -4.46
N PHE A 217 10.22 -18.01 -3.54
CA PHE A 217 10.78 -17.50 -2.27
C PHE A 217 9.97 -17.99 -1.06
N PRO A 218 10.58 -18.70 -0.10
CA PRO A 218 9.86 -19.25 1.06
C PRO A 218 9.39 -18.18 2.06
N ASN A 219 9.97 -16.98 2.01
CA ASN A 219 9.65 -15.83 2.84
C ASN A 219 8.68 -14.85 2.13
N VAL A 220 8.01 -15.29 1.07
CA VAL A 220 7.02 -14.51 0.32
C VAL A 220 5.66 -15.18 0.43
N HIS A 221 4.67 -14.39 0.82
CA HIS A 221 3.31 -14.84 1.07
C HIS A 221 2.29 -13.96 0.32
N TYR A 222 1.10 -14.50 0.05
CA TYR A 222 0.03 -13.76 -0.61
C TYR A 222 -1.21 -13.64 0.27
N PHE A 223 -1.67 -12.39 0.50
CA PHE A 223 -2.94 -12.11 1.14
C PHE A 223 -4.02 -11.72 0.09
N PRO A 224 -5.15 -12.44 0.00
CA PRO A 224 -6.11 -12.31 -1.10
C PRO A 224 -7.14 -11.17 -0.91
N ALA A 225 -6.69 -9.93 -0.72
CA ALA A 225 -7.58 -8.78 -0.51
C ALA A 225 -8.48 -8.49 -1.74
N PHE A 226 -7.95 -8.70 -2.95
CA PHE A 226 -8.69 -8.48 -4.19
C PHE A 226 -9.84 -9.48 -4.33
N GLU A 227 -9.57 -10.75 -4.07
CA GLU A 227 -10.53 -11.85 -4.16
C GLU A 227 -11.61 -11.70 -3.09
N ILE A 228 -11.25 -11.38 -1.84
CA ILE A 228 -12.24 -11.07 -0.79
C ILE A 228 -13.20 -9.97 -1.26
N MET A 229 -12.67 -8.89 -1.85
CA MET A 229 -13.51 -7.81 -2.37
C MET A 229 -14.41 -8.27 -3.53
N MET A 230 -13.88 -9.09 -4.44
CA MET A 230 -14.57 -9.45 -5.67
C MET A 230 -15.57 -10.60 -5.51
N ASP A 231 -15.32 -11.52 -4.60
CA ASP A 231 -16.10 -12.76 -4.44
C ASP A 231 -16.97 -12.77 -3.16
N GLU A 232 -16.44 -12.30 -2.03
CA GLU A 232 -17.20 -12.19 -0.77
C GLU A 232 -17.97 -10.87 -0.68
N LEU A 233 -17.29 -9.74 -0.93
CA LEU A 233 -17.80 -8.39 -0.70
C LEU A 233 -18.29 -7.72 -1.99
N ARG A 234 -18.90 -8.50 -2.88
CA ARG A 234 -19.25 -8.07 -4.24
C ARG A 234 -20.45 -7.13 -4.35
N ASP A 235 -21.25 -6.99 -3.29
CA ASP A 235 -22.44 -6.13 -3.26
C ASP A 235 -22.05 -4.64 -3.30
N TYR A 236 -22.87 -3.80 -3.94
CA TYR A 236 -22.60 -2.36 -4.06
C TYR A 236 -22.47 -1.63 -2.72
N ARG A 237 -23.05 -2.15 -1.64
CA ARG A 237 -22.86 -1.62 -0.27
C ARG A 237 -21.39 -1.59 0.19
N PHE A 238 -20.55 -2.42 -0.43
CA PHE A 238 -19.14 -2.54 -0.13
C PHE A 238 -18.26 -1.63 -0.98
N TYR A 239 -18.84 -0.86 -1.89
CA TYR A 239 -18.13 0.17 -2.65
C TYR A 239 -18.40 1.54 -2.04
N ALA A 240 -17.38 2.39 -2.04
CA ALA A 240 -17.56 3.82 -1.77
C ALA A 240 -18.30 4.50 -2.93
N ASP A 241 -18.72 5.76 -2.74
CA ASP A 241 -19.52 6.54 -3.71
C ASP A 241 -18.92 6.60 -5.12
N ASN A 242 -17.59 6.49 -5.23
CA ASN A 242 -16.88 6.48 -6.51
C ASN A 242 -16.92 5.13 -7.24
N MET A 243 -17.60 4.12 -6.68
CA MET A 243 -17.80 2.77 -7.23
C MET A 243 -16.52 2.01 -7.58
N THR A 244 -15.36 2.46 -7.08
CA THR A 244 -14.04 1.90 -7.39
C THR A 244 -13.28 1.51 -6.15
N HIS A 245 -13.43 2.27 -5.07
CA HIS A 245 -12.79 2.00 -3.79
C HIS A 245 -13.70 1.13 -2.91
N PRO A 246 -13.13 0.26 -2.06
CA PRO A 246 -13.87 -0.35 -0.98
C PRO A 246 -14.50 0.71 -0.07
N SER A 247 -15.70 0.45 0.43
CA SER A 247 -16.30 1.26 1.49
C SER A 247 -15.54 1.07 2.80
N ALA A 248 -15.76 1.97 3.78
CA ALA A 248 -15.12 1.85 5.10
C ALA A 248 -15.43 0.50 5.77
N GLN A 249 -16.63 -0.04 5.57
CA GLN A 249 -17.03 -1.36 6.05
C GLN A 249 -16.25 -2.48 5.36
N ALA A 250 -16.11 -2.43 4.03
CA ALA A 250 -15.36 -3.43 3.29
C ALA A 250 -13.87 -3.42 3.67
N ALA A 251 -13.27 -2.24 3.77
CA ALA A 251 -11.89 -2.08 4.22
C ALA A 251 -11.69 -2.59 5.66
N GLU A 252 -12.67 -2.40 6.55
CA GLU A 252 -12.64 -2.95 7.90
C GLU A 252 -12.67 -4.49 7.91
N LEU A 253 -13.56 -5.10 7.12
CA LEU A 253 -13.65 -6.56 7.03
C LEU A 253 -12.35 -7.16 6.47
N ILE A 254 -11.80 -6.59 5.40
CA ILE A 254 -10.53 -7.05 4.83
C ILE A 254 -9.38 -6.87 5.83
N PHE A 255 -9.36 -5.77 6.58
CA PHE A 255 -8.37 -5.56 7.65
C PHE A 255 -8.46 -6.64 8.74
N MET A 256 -9.66 -7.00 9.19
CA MET A 256 -9.84 -8.08 10.17
C MET A 256 -9.33 -9.43 9.62
N ARG A 257 -9.64 -9.74 8.36
CA ARG A 257 -9.12 -10.96 7.69
C ARG A 257 -7.59 -10.94 7.57
N PHE A 258 -6.99 -9.78 7.30
CA PHE A 258 -5.54 -9.62 7.29
C PHE A 258 -4.92 -9.85 8.67
N MET A 259 -5.55 -9.32 9.73
CA MET A 259 -5.11 -9.52 11.11
C MET A 259 -5.09 -11.00 11.49
N GLU A 260 -6.17 -11.74 11.20
CA GLU A 260 -6.27 -13.18 11.47
C GLU A 260 -5.29 -14.01 10.63
N TYR A 261 -5.07 -13.58 9.39
CA TYR A 261 -4.11 -14.20 8.47
C TYR A 261 -2.67 -14.09 8.96
N ALA A 262 -2.23 -12.89 9.34
CA ALA A 262 -0.81 -12.60 9.59
C ALA A 262 -0.38 -12.65 11.06
N PHE A 263 -1.29 -12.43 12.02
CA PHE A 263 -0.92 -12.20 13.43
C PHE A 263 -1.46 -13.27 14.38
N THR A 264 -0.76 -13.49 15.50
CA THR A 264 -1.22 -14.45 16.52
C THR A 264 -2.52 -13.96 17.18
N ALA A 265 -3.26 -14.88 17.82
CA ALA A 265 -4.52 -14.53 18.48
C ALA A 265 -4.31 -13.46 19.57
N GLU A 266 -3.20 -13.55 20.31
CA GLU A 266 -2.82 -12.58 21.34
C GLU A 266 -2.55 -11.19 20.73
N ALA A 267 -1.86 -11.14 19.58
CA ALA A 267 -1.60 -9.88 18.88
C ALA A 267 -2.89 -9.26 18.32
N VAL A 268 -3.81 -10.09 17.80
CA VAL A 268 -5.13 -9.64 17.34
C VAL A 268 -5.97 -9.08 18.49
N GLU A 269 -5.98 -9.73 19.65
CA GLU A 269 -6.69 -9.25 20.83
C GLU A 269 -6.11 -7.92 21.34
N ALA A 270 -4.78 -7.82 21.43
CA ALA A 270 -4.10 -6.58 21.80
C ALA A 270 -4.41 -5.44 20.83
N ALA A 271 -4.42 -5.74 19.52
CA ALA A 271 -4.77 -4.78 18.46
C ALA A 271 -6.20 -4.25 18.62
N GLN A 272 -7.17 -5.12 18.93
CA GLN A 272 -8.56 -4.71 19.18
C GLN A 272 -8.67 -3.78 20.40
N GLN A 273 -7.93 -4.07 21.48
CA GLN A 273 -7.93 -3.23 22.68
C GLN A 273 -7.30 -1.86 22.40
N ALA A 274 -6.14 -1.82 21.76
CA ALA A 274 -5.48 -0.57 21.36
C ALA A 274 -6.40 0.29 20.48
N ARG A 275 -7.16 -0.34 19.58
CA ARG A 275 -8.09 0.36 18.68
C ARG A 275 -9.31 0.92 19.41
N LYS A 276 -9.84 0.23 20.41
CA LYS A 276 -10.89 0.76 21.30
C LYS A 276 -10.40 2.01 22.02
N GLU A 277 -9.18 1.98 22.55
CA GLU A 277 -8.57 3.13 23.22
C GLU A 277 -8.33 4.31 22.29
N TYR A 278 -7.81 4.04 21.08
CA TYR A 278 -7.62 5.05 20.05
C TYR A 278 -8.93 5.76 19.73
N ARG A 279 -10.01 5.01 19.49
CA ARG A 279 -11.35 5.55 19.22
C ARG A 279 -11.86 6.37 20.42
N ARG A 280 -11.66 5.89 21.65
CA ARG A 280 -12.04 6.62 22.87
C ARG A 280 -11.30 7.96 22.99
N ARG A 281 -9.99 8.01 22.70
CA ARG A 281 -9.19 9.25 22.76
C ARG A 281 -9.60 10.28 21.71
N ARG A 282 -10.14 9.83 20.56
CA ARG A 282 -10.62 10.72 19.49
C ARG A 282 -12.10 11.06 19.58
N HIS A 283 -12.85 10.37 20.44
CA HIS A 283 -14.23 10.72 20.70
C HIS A 283 -14.27 12.09 21.39
N ARG A 284 -14.80 13.10 20.70
CA ARG A 284 -15.15 14.37 21.34
C ARG A 284 -16.46 14.17 22.11
N PRO A 285 -16.50 14.43 23.42
CA PRO A 285 -17.77 14.48 24.16
C PRO A 285 -18.75 15.43 23.44
N LEU A 286 -20.01 15.02 23.33
CA LEU A 286 -21.05 15.86 22.73
C LEU A 286 -21.38 17.09 23.59
N TRP A 287 -20.99 17.06 24.87
CA TRP A 287 -21.21 18.11 25.85
C TRP A 287 -19.92 18.27 26.66
N GLU A 288 -19.50 19.50 26.92
CA GLU A 288 -18.55 19.76 28.01
C GLU A 288 -19.25 19.34 29.31
N ASP A 289 -18.58 18.53 30.11
CA ASP A 289 -19.04 18.19 31.45
C ASP A 289 -19.02 19.49 32.26
N THR A 290 -20.14 20.22 32.26
CA THR A 290 -20.34 21.33 33.19
C THR A 290 -20.40 20.69 34.56
N GLY A 291 -19.25 20.70 35.24
CA GLY A 291 -19.08 20.18 36.58
C GLY A 291 -20.28 20.54 37.44
N SER A 292 -20.95 19.51 37.96
CA SER A 292 -21.86 19.64 39.06
C SER A 292 -21.06 20.06 40.31
N ASP A 293 -20.79 21.35 40.44
CA ASP A 293 -20.65 21.95 41.76
C ASP A 293 -22.03 21.89 42.41
N MET A 294 -22.30 20.78 43.11
CA MET A 294 -23.28 20.73 44.17
C MET A 294 -22.53 20.51 45.48
N ALA A 295 -22.14 21.64 46.08
CA ALA A 295 -21.99 21.81 47.52
C ALA A 295 -23.07 22.79 48.00
#